data_AF-A0A1F6KBB8-F1
#
_entry.id   AF-A0A1F6KBB8-F1
#
_cell.length_a   1.000
_cell.length_b   1.000
_cell.length_c   1.000
_cell.angle_alpha   90.00
_cell.angle_beta   90.00
_cell.angle_gamma   90.00
#
_symmetry.space_group_name_H-M   'P 1'
#
loop_
_entity.id
_entity.type
_entity.pdbx_description
1 polymer ?
#
loop_
_entity_poly.entity_id
_entity_poly.type
_entity_poly.pdbx_seq_one_letter_code
_entity_poly.pdbx_strand_id
1 'polypeptide(L)'
;MRNPESEKAEGRSKDETASNAAEAGFSEKELDLDIEVRAGEWQNLRKFHAFKQRSRQGKIIATYQAVSNRLNQLVVLYYKFVSIEPKKAAKMLEELRKLRYMQEVLLNCLVWEPQGKLDRDFVPKDVWGIIE
;
A
#
# COMPACT_ATOMS: atom_id res chain seq x y z
N MET A 1 -23.28 -62.63 -43.97
CA MET A 1 -22.35 -63.13 -42.94
C MET A 1 -22.43 -62.21 -41.73
N ARG A 2 -22.04 -62.74 -40.56
CA ARG A 2 -22.33 -62.33 -39.17
C ARG A 2 -22.09 -60.86 -38.78
N ASN A 3 -22.99 -60.41 -37.89
CA ASN A 3 -22.97 -59.30 -36.92
C ASN A 3 -21.87 -59.49 -35.82
N PRO A 4 -21.71 -58.63 -34.78
CA PRO A 4 -21.66 -57.15 -34.66
C PRO A 4 -20.49 -56.70 -33.71
N GLU A 5 -20.57 -55.49 -33.14
CA GLU A 5 -19.89 -54.98 -31.92
C GLU A 5 -18.61 -54.14 -32.06
N SER A 6 -18.77 -52.82 -32.01
CA SER A 6 -18.25 -52.02 -30.88
C SER A 6 -18.90 -50.64 -30.86
N GLU A 7 -20.08 -50.59 -30.26
CA GLU A 7 -20.50 -49.40 -29.52
C GLU A 7 -19.58 -49.25 -28.30
N LYS A 8 -19.07 -48.04 -28.08
CA LYS A 8 -19.17 -47.37 -26.77
C LYS A 8 -18.86 -45.89 -26.92
N ALA A 9 -19.94 -45.11 -26.84
CA ALA A 9 -19.91 -43.69 -26.53
C ALA A 9 -20.06 -43.55 -24.99
N GLU A 10 -19.00 -43.08 -24.32
CA GLU A 10 -18.96 -42.54 -22.95
C GLU A 10 -17.69 -41.65 -22.93
N GLY A 11 -17.62 -40.40 -22.49
CA GLY A 11 -18.58 -39.54 -21.83
C GLY A 11 -18.05 -38.10 -21.87
N ARG A 12 -18.94 -37.21 -21.43
CA ARG A 12 -18.93 -35.75 -21.47
C ARG A 12 -18.06 -35.17 -20.34
N SER A 13 -17.39 -34.05 -20.65
CA SER A 13 -16.97 -32.90 -19.80
C SER A 13 -16.52 -33.11 -18.35
N LYS A 14 -15.38 -32.45 -18.04
CA LYS A 14 -14.80 -31.97 -16.75
C LYS A 14 -13.34 -32.40 -16.71
N ASP A 15 -12.36 -31.65 -16.26
CA ASP A 15 -12.24 -30.29 -15.77
C ASP A 15 -10.73 -30.01 -15.83
N GLU A 16 -10.38 -28.75 -16.07
CA GLU A 16 -9.27 -28.10 -15.37
C GLU A 16 -7.92 -28.87 -15.30
N THR A 17 -7.29 -29.11 -16.45
CA THR A 17 -5.82 -29.31 -16.44
C THR A 17 -5.16 -27.96 -16.26
N ALA A 18 -5.07 -27.56 -14.99
CA ALA A 18 -3.95 -26.86 -14.40
C ALA A 18 -3.20 -25.93 -15.36
N SER A 19 -3.89 -24.91 -15.89
CA SER A 19 -3.20 -23.71 -16.36
C SER A 19 -2.77 -22.97 -15.10
N ASN A 20 -1.64 -23.41 -14.57
CA ASN A 20 -0.77 -22.72 -13.64
C ASN A 20 -1.49 -21.61 -12.88
N ALA A 21 -2.02 -21.98 -11.71
CA ALA A 21 -2.08 -21.07 -10.60
C ALA A 21 -0.72 -20.34 -10.58
N ALA A 22 -0.73 -19.09 -11.04
CA ALA A 22 0.32 -18.15 -10.74
C ALA A 22 0.23 -17.98 -9.22
N GLU A 23 0.84 -18.92 -8.50
CA GLU A 23 1.12 -18.79 -7.09
C GLU A 23 1.96 -17.52 -6.98
N ALA A 24 1.24 -16.46 -6.63
CA ALA A 24 1.78 -15.17 -6.25
C ALA A 24 2.60 -15.37 -4.98
N GLY A 25 3.82 -15.88 -5.14
CA GLY A 25 4.85 -15.85 -4.13
C GLY A 25 5.34 -14.41 -4.01
N PHE A 26 4.58 -13.57 -3.29
CA PHE A 26 5.16 -12.35 -2.75
C PHE A 26 6.37 -12.77 -1.92
N SER A 27 7.54 -12.22 -2.23
CA SER A 27 8.71 -12.50 -1.40
C SER A 27 8.39 -12.05 0.03
N GLU A 28 8.83 -12.79 1.05
CA GLU A 28 8.60 -12.46 2.47
C GLU A 28 8.90 -10.98 2.79
N LYS A 29 9.90 -10.40 2.11
CA LYS A 29 10.30 -8.99 2.22
C LYS A 29 9.28 -7.99 1.65
N GLU A 30 8.53 -8.37 0.62
CA GLU A 30 7.42 -7.56 0.10
C GLU A 30 6.21 -7.63 1.04
N LEU A 31 5.98 -8.78 1.67
CA LEU A 31 4.94 -8.96 2.68
C LEU A 31 5.20 -8.07 3.91
N ASP A 32 6.43 -8.03 4.40
CA ASP A 32 6.84 -7.18 5.54
C ASP A 32 6.59 -5.69 5.25
N LEU A 33 6.93 -5.23 4.05
CA LEU A 33 6.69 -3.84 3.66
C LEU A 33 5.19 -3.53 3.59
N ASP A 34 4.39 -4.46 3.09
CA ASP A 34 2.94 -4.31 3.00
C ASP A 34 2.29 -4.25 4.40
N ILE A 35 2.78 -5.05 5.35
CA ILE A 35 2.34 -5.03 6.75
C ILE A 35 2.61 -3.66 7.39
N GLU A 36 3.80 -3.09 7.18
CA GLU A 36 4.19 -1.80 7.76
C GLU A 36 3.42 -0.62 7.15
N VAL A 37 3.19 -0.68 5.83
CA VAL A 37 2.32 0.29 5.14
C VAL A 37 0.90 0.23 5.72
N ARG A 38 0.37 -0.97 5.98
CA ARG A 38 -0.95 -1.15 6.62
C ARG A 38 -0.96 -0.69 8.09
N ALA A 39 0.13 -0.89 8.82
CA ALA A 39 0.29 -0.43 10.19
C ALA A 39 0.32 1.12 10.29
N GLY A 40 0.70 1.80 9.22
CA GLY A 40 0.78 3.27 9.17
C GLY A 40 2.13 3.82 9.66
N GLU A 41 3.16 2.98 9.71
CA GLU A 41 4.50 3.28 10.23
C GLU A 41 5.38 4.00 9.20
N TRP A 42 4.88 5.10 8.63
CA TRP A 42 5.52 5.83 7.52
C TRP A 42 6.95 6.30 7.84
N GLN A 43 7.27 6.58 9.11
CA GLN A 43 8.60 7.00 9.55
C GLN A 43 9.64 5.88 9.44
N ASN A 44 9.20 4.63 9.51
CA ASN A 44 10.07 3.46 9.52
C ASN A 44 10.30 2.90 8.12
N LEU A 45 9.52 3.30 7.11
CA LEU A 45 9.60 2.78 5.74
C LEU A 45 11.03 2.76 5.17
N ARG A 46 11.82 3.81 5.44
CA ARG A 46 13.22 3.93 4.98
C ARG A 46 14.17 2.91 5.59
N LYS A 47 13.78 2.19 6.64
CA LYS A 47 14.60 1.15 7.26
C LYS A 47 14.53 -0.15 6.45
N PHE A 48 13.43 -0.40 5.74
CA PHE A 48 13.18 -1.64 5.04
C PHE A 48 13.90 -1.70 3.69
N HIS A 49 14.60 -2.81 3.44
CA HIS A 49 15.34 -3.00 2.20
C HIS A 49 14.42 -2.97 0.98
N ALA A 50 13.27 -3.64 1.04
CA ALA A 50 12.28 -3.67 -0.05
C ALA A 50 11.81 -2.25 -0.43
N PHE A 51 11.61 -1.36 0.54
CA PHE A 51 11.24 0.03 0.28
C PHE A 51 12.35 0.81 -0.43
N LYS A 52 13.60 0.63 0.02
CA LYS A 52 14.77 1.29 -0.59
C LYS A 52 14.95 0.93 -2.07
N GLN A 53 14.60 -0.30 -2.44
CA GLN A 53 14.70 -0.80 -3.81
C GLN A 53 13.56 -0.34 -4.73
N ARG A 54 12.50 0.28 -4.19
CA ARG A 54 11.41 0.80 -5.01
C ARG A 54 11.87 2.01 -5.82
N SER A 55 11.25 2.19 -6.99
CA SER A 55 11.30 3.46 -7.72
C SER A 55 10.80 4.61 -6.83
N ARG A 56 11.20 5.85 -7.14
CA ARG A 56 10.72 7.03 -6.43
C ARG A 56 9.19 7.11 -6.42
N GLN A 57 8.54 6.85 -7.56
CA GLN A 57 7.08 6.70 -7.63
C GLN A 57 6.55 5.62 -6.65
N GLY A 58 7.18 4.45 -6.59
CA GLY A 58 6.80 3.39 -5.66
C GLY A 58 6.97 3.77 -4.18
N LYS A 59 8.01 4.55 -3.85
CA LYS A 59 8.22 5.12 -2.51
C LYS A 59 7.17 6.17 -2.16
N ILE A 60 6.79 7.04 -3.11
CA ILE A 60 5.70 8.02 -2.93
C ILE A 60 4.38 7.29 -2.63
N ILE A 61 4.02 6.28 -3.42
CA ILE A 61 2.79 5.50 -3.24
C ILE A 61 2.75 4.84 -1.85
N ALA A 62 3.81 4.11 -1.48
CA ALA A 62 3.88 3.43 -0.19
C ALA A 62 3.81 4.40 0.99
N THR A 63 4.49 5.54 0.89
CA THR A 63 4.46 6.58 1.93
C THR A 63 3.08 7.20 2.05
N TYR A 64 2.43 7.51 0.92
CA TYR A 64 1.07 8.04 0.89
C TYR A 64 0.07 7.08 1.55
N GLN A 65 0.18 5.78 1.25
CA GLN A 65 -0.66 4.74 1.85
C GLN A 65 -0.44 4.67 3.37
N ALA A 66 0.81 4.63 3.83
CA ALA A 66 1.14 4.55 5.25
C ALA A 66 0.66 5.80 6.02
N VAL A 67 0.88 7.00 5.48
CA VAL A 67 0.39 8.26 6.06
C VAL A 67 -1.15 8.25 6.12
N SER A 68 -1.83 7.82 5.06
CA SER A 68 -3.29 7.75 5.01
C SER A 68 -3.86 6.77 6.04
N ASN A 69 -3.22 5.61 6.20
CA ASN A 69 -3.62 4.61 7.19
C ASN A 69 -3.46 5.15 8.62
N ARG A 70 -2.32 5.78 8.91
CA ARG A 70 -2.07 6.42 10.21
C ARG A 70 -3.09 7.53 10.50
N LEU A 71 -3.40 8.35 9.50
CA LEU A 71 -4.37 9.43 9.62
C LEU A 71 -5.76 8.88 9.95
N ASN A 72 -6.21 7.83 9.26
CA ASN A 72 -7.48 7.17 9.55
C ASN A 72 -7.54 6.63 10.99
N GLN A 73 -6.48 5.97 11.46
CA GLN A 73 -6.39 5.47 12.84
C GLN A 73 -6.50 6.60 13.86
N LEU A 74 -5.77 7.69 13.66
CA LEU A 74 -5.75 8.83 14.59
C LEU A 74 -7.05 9.62 14.58
N VAL A 75 -7.74 9.76 13.45
CA VAL A 75 -9.05 10.44 13.41
C VAL A 75 -10.06 9.70 14.28
N VAL A 76 -10.09 8.36 14.20
CA VAL A 76 -10.98 7.53 15.03
C VAL A 76 -10.65 7.70 16.50
N LEU A 77 -9.36 7.73 16.87
CA LEU A 77 -8.94 7.93 18.25
C LEU A 77 -9.23 9.35 18.76
N TYR A 78 -9.06 10.36 17.91
CA TYR A 78 -9.30 11.76 18.25
C TYR A 78 -10.76 11.98 18.68
N TYR A 79 -11.71 11.47 17.91
CA TYR A 79 -13.13 11.59 18.25
C TYR A 79 -13.49 10.86 19.55
N LYS A 80 -12.80 9.77 19.89
CA LYS A 80 -12.96 9.09 21.18
C LYS A 80 -12.41 9.93 22.35
N PHE A 81 -11.31 10.66 22.15
CA PHE A 81 -10.67 11.43 23.21
C PHE A 81 -11.23 12.83 23.40
N VAL A 82 -11.91 13.43 22.41
CA VAL A 82 -12.31 14.85 22.49
C VAL A 82 -13.22 15.14 23.69
N SER A 83 -14.07 14.18 24.08
CA SER A 83 -14.99 14.31 25.22
C SER A 83 -14.41 13.80 26.55
N ILE A 84 -13.40 12.92 26.50
CA ILE A 84 -12.88 12.21 27.67
C ILE A 84 -11.57 12.84 28.16
N GLU A 85 -10.66 13.18 27.24
CA GLU A 85 -9.33 13.70 27.53
C GLU A 85 -8.92 14.82 26.56
N PRO A 86 -9.47 16.05 26.69
CA PRO A 86 -9.28 17.14 25.74
C PRO A 86 -7.81 17.54 25.52
N LYS A 87 -6.97 17.45 26.56
CA LYS A 87 -5.53 17.74 26.46
C LYS A 87 -4.80 16.73 25.57
N LYS A 88 -5.17 15.45 25.62
CA LYS A 88 -4.63 14.43 24.72
C LYS A 88 -5.16 14.63 23.30
N ALA A 89 -6.44 14.95 23.16
CA ALA A 89 -7.05 15.27 21.87
C ALA A 89 -6.36 16.46 21.18
N ALA A 90 -5.99 17.52 21.91
CA ALA A 90 -5.27 18.66 21.36
C ALA A 90 -3.88 18.29 20.81
N LYS A 91 -3.12 17.44 21.53
CA LYS A 91 -1.82 16.93 21.02
C LYS A 91 -2.00 16.07 19.77
N MET A 92 -3.04 15.24 19.75
CA MET A 92 -3.37 14.40 18.60
C MET A 92 -3.81 15.23 17.38
N LEU A 93 -4.47 16.36 17.60
CA LEU A 93 -4.87 17.27 16.53
C LEU A 93 -3.66 17.86 15.80
N GLU A 94 -2.58 18.17 16.51
CA GLU A 94 -1.32 18.62 15.89
C GLU A 94 -0.69 17.53 15.02
N GLU A 95 -0.68 16.28 15.48
CA GLU A 95 -0.22 15.14 14.67
C GLU A 95 -1.09 14.95 13.43
N LEU A 96 -2.42 15.04 13.57
CA LEU A 96 -3.37 14.95 12.45
C LEU A 96 -3.14 16.04 11.40
N ARG A 97 -2.90 17.29 11.82
CA ARG A 97 -2.59 18.40 10.91
C ARG A 97 -1.30 18.14 10.14
N LYS A 98 -0.25 17.69 10.82
CA LYS A 98 1.03 17.34 10.18
C LYS A 98 0.86 16.23 9.14
N LEU A 99 0.12 15.17 9.48
CA LEU A 99 -0.13 14.06 8.56
C LEU A 99 -1.00 14.46 7.37
N ARG A 100 -2.00 15.34 7.57
CA ARG A 100 -2.79 15.91 6.47
C ARG A 100 -1.91 16.67 5.49
N TYR A 101 -1.07 17.56 6.00
CA TYR A 101 -0.14 18.32 5.16
C TYR A 101 0.79 17.38 4.36
N MET A 102 1.35 16.37 5.03
CA MET A 102 2.19 15.37 4.37
C MET A 102 1.44 14.58 3.28
N GLN A 103 0.18 14.19 3.54
CA GLN A 103 -0.66 13.51 2.57
C GLN A 103 -0.90 14.37 1.32
N GLU A 104 -1.17 15.67 1.48
CA GLU A 104 -1.37 16.61 0.37
C GLU A 104 -0.10 16.78 -0.47
N VAL A 105 1.05 16.93 0.17
CA VAL A 105 2.35 16.98 -0.52
C VAL A 105 2.57 15.70 -1.33
N LEU A 106 2.38 14.53 -0.73
CA LEU A 106 2.55 13.25 -1.41
C LEU A 106 1.59 13.08 -2.59
N LEU A 107 0.35 13.58 -2.46
CA LEU A 107 -0.61 13.57 -3.56
C LEU A 107 -0.13 14.43 -4.75
N ASN A 108 0.43 15.61 -4.49
CA ASN A 108 1.04 16.43 -5.53
C ASN A 108 2.25 15.72 -6.16
N CYS A 109 3.09 15.05 -5.35
CA CYS A 109 4.20 14.24 -5.87
C CYS A 109 3.72 13.14 -6.81
N LEU A 110 2.59 12.48 -6.53
CA LEU A 110 2.00 11.46 -7.43
C LEU A 110 1.60 12.03 -8.80
N VAL A 111 1.31 13.33 -8.89
CA VAL A 111 0.99 14.02 -10.14
C VAL A 111 2.24 14.47 -10.87
N TRP A 112 3.22 15.04 -10.15
CA TRP A 112 4.43 15.61 -10.75
C TRP A 112 5.47 14.57 -11.15
N GLU A 113 5.57 13.46 -10.41
CA GLU A 113 6.56 12.42 -10.65
C GLU A 113 6.43 11.78 -12.04
N PRO A 114 5.25 11.31 -12.48
CA PRO A 114 5.10 10.74 -13.82
C PRO A 114 5.34 11.75 -14.95
N GLN A 115 5.24 13.06 -14.66
CA GLN A 115 5.48 14.13 -15.63
C GLN A 115 6.96 14.55 -15.69
N GLY A 116 7.83 13.99 -14.84
CA GLY A 116 9.23 14.43 -14.70
C GLY A 116 9.37 15.84 -14.14
N LYS A 117 8.35 16.37 -13.46
CA LYS A 117 8.31 17.74 -12.90
C LYS A 117 8.54 17.79 -11.39
N LEU A 118 8.73 16.64 -10.76
CA LEU A 118 8.97 16.57 -9.33
C LEU A 118 10.38 17.04 -9.00
N ASP A 119 10.47 18.23 -8.41
CA ASP A 119 11.70 18.84 -7.92
C ASP A 119 11.74 18.84 -6.39
N ARG A 120 12.96 18.71 -5.84
CA ARG A 120 13.25 18.78 -4.40
C ARG A 120 12.76 20.07 -3.77
N ASP A 121 12.83 21.19 -4.49
CA ASP A 121 12.49 22.50 -3.94
C ASP A 121 10.98 22.66 -3.67
N PHE A 122 10.13 21.84 -4.29
CA PHE A 122 8.69 21.83 -4.07
C PHE A 122 8.26 20.95 -2.88
N VAL A 123 9.17 20.12 -2.35
CA VAL A 123 8.85 19.09 -1.37
C VAL A 123 9.52 19.39 -0.03
N PRO A 124 8.77 19.44 1.08
CA PRO A 124 9.34 19.52 2.42
C PRO A 124 10.45 18.49 2.65
N LYS A 125 11.52 18.91 3.32
CA LYS A 125 12.74 18.09 3.49
C LYS A 125 12.49 16.72 4.14
N ASP A 126 11.55 16.66 5.08
CA ASP A 126 11.16 15.44 5.76
C ASP A 126 10.48 14.45 4.81
N VAL A 127 9.60 14.93 3.94
CA VAL A 127 8.97 14.13 2.88
C VAL A 127 9.97 13.74 1.80
N TRP A 128 10.77 14.70 1.31
CA TRP A 128 11.73 14.49 0.24
C TRP A 128 12.70 13.37 0.58
N GLY A 129 13.25 13.39 1.80
CA GLY A 129 14.14 12.34 2.20
C GLY A 129 13.48 10.96 2.10
N ILE A 130 12.19 10.83 2.43
CA ILE A 130 11.53 9.51 2.47
C ILE A 130 11.46 8.90 1.08
N ILE A 131 11.21 9.75 0.08
CA ILE A 131 10.92 9.32 -1.29
C ILE A 131 12.17 9.24 -2.18
N GLU A 132 13.29 9.85 -1.76
CA GLU A 132 14.60 9.79 -2.43
C GLU A 132 15.53 8.78 -1.74
#